data_AF-A0A162W9P1-F1
#
_entry.id   AF-A0A162W9P1-F1
#
_cell.length_a   1.000
_cell.length_b   1.000
_cell.length_c   1.000
_cell.angle_alpha   90.00
_cell.angle_beta   90.00
_cell.angle_gamma   90.00
#
_symmetry.space_group_name_H-M   'P 1'
#
loop_
_entity.id
_entity.type
_entity.pdbx_description
1 polymer ?
#
loop_
_entity_poly.entity_id
_entity_poly.type
_entity_poly.pdbx_seq_one_letter_code
_entity_poly.pdbx_strand_id
1 'polypeptide(L)'
;MPRHIRAVLSKKCKENLGRDVLEWPAKSPDLNPNEYLWNLLGDCVRSRSSQPTTLKKLEEALQEEWKTVSLNVCEKYCLTLHKRVKAVIRNKGGHIPY
;
A
#
# COMPACT_ATOMS: atom_id res chain seq x y z
N MET A 1 7.07 -20.22 0.57
CA MET A 1 6.28 -20.78 1.70
C MET A 1 5.14 -19.81 2.04
N PRO A 2 3.89 -20.04 1.59
CA PRO A 2 2.81 -19.09 1.89
C PRO A 2 2.25 -19.37 3.28
N ARG A 3 2.44 -18.44 4.22
CA ARG A 3 1.80 -18.50 5.54
C ARG A 3 0.37 -17.94 5.43
N HIS A 4 -0.61 -18.77 5.72
CA HIS A 4 -2.05 -18.45 5.77
C HIS A 4 -2.42 -17.56 6.97
N ILE A 5 -1.86 -16.34 7.06
CA ILE A 5 -2.09 -15.41 8.18
C ILE A 5 -3.39 -14.57 7.98
N ARG A 6 -3.86 -14.45 6.74
CA ARG A 6 -4.92 -13.50 6.36
C ARG A 6 -6.30 -13.83 6.93
N ALA A 7 -6.68 -15.11 7.00
CA ALA A 7 -7.98 -15.53 7.54
C ALA A 7 -8.09 -15.27 9.05
N VAL A 8 -7.01 -15.55 9.79
CA VAL A 8 -6.95 -15.34 11.24
C VAL A 8 -6.98 -13.85 11.56
N LEU A 9 -6.20 -13.02 10.84
CA LEU A 9 -6.24 -11.57 11.01
C LEU A 9 -7.58 -10.95 10.59
N SER A 10 -8.23 -11.48 9.55
CA SER A 10 -9.55 -11.03 9.10
C SER A 10 -10.62 -11.26 10.16
N LYS A 11 -10.70 -12.48 10.71
CA LYS A 11 -11.62 -12.84 11.80
C LYS A 11 -11.37 -11.94 13.03
N LYS A 12 -10.11 -11.79 13.41
CA LYS A 12 -9.70 -10.98 14.57
C LYS A 12 -9.93 -9.47 14.36
N CYS A 13 -9.79 -8.96 13.14
CA CYS A 13 -10.13 -7.56 12.80
C CYS A 13 -11.63 -7.32 12.91
N LYS A 14 -12.47 -8.24 12.41
CA LYS A 14 -13.93 -8.12 12.50
C LYS A 14 -14.40 -8.16 13.97
N GLU A 15 -13.84 -9.06 14.75
CA GLU A 15 -14.14 -9.20 16.19
C GLU A 15 -13.68 -7.99 17.03
N ASN A 16 -12.49 -7.44 16.75
CA ASN A 16 -11.91 -6.38 17.59
C ASN A 16 -12.29 -4.95 17.16
N LEU A 17 -12.51 -4.70 15.87
CA LEU A 17 -12.72 -3.35 15.33
C LEU A 17 -14.15 -3.11 14.85
N GLY A 18 -15.01 -4.15 14.83
CA GLY A 18 -16.39 -4.05 14.37
C GLY A 18 -16.54 -3.59 12.91
N ARG A 19 -15.47 -3.66 12.12
CA ARG A 19 -15.46 -3.25 10.71
C ARG A 19 -15.55 -4.46 9.80
N ASP A 20 -16.35 -4.32 8.77
CA ASP A 20 -16.38 -5.30 7.69
C ASP A 20 -15.05 -5.32 6.94
N VAL A 21 -14.56 -6.53 6.71
CA VAL A 21 -13.34 -6.77 5.94
C VAL A 21 -13.73 -6.79 4.47
N LEU A 22 -13.08 -5.93 3.67
CA LEU A 22 -13.24 -5.92 2.22
C LEU A 22 -12.83 -7.28 1.63
N GLU A 23 -13.70 -7.87 0.82
CA GLU A 23 -13.35 -9.04 0.02
C GLU A 23 -12.26 -8.68 -0.98
N TRP A 24 -11.13 -9.39 -0.90
CA TRP A 24 -9.95 -9.07 -1.68
C TRP A 24 -9.53 -10.22 -2.59
N PRO A 25 -9.36 -10.00 -3.90
CA PRO A 25 -8.93 -11.04 -4.81
C PRO A 25 -7.50 -11.52 -4.49
N ALA A 26 -7.26 -12.83 -4.61
CA ALA A 26 -5.93 -13.40 -4.43
C ALA A 26 -4.95 -12.83 -5.46
N LYS A 27 -3.68 -12.66 -5.08
CA LYS A 27 -2.59 -12.15 -5.95
C LYS A 27 -2.86 -10.78 -6.59
N SER A 28 -3.59 -9.89 -5.92
CA SER A 28 -3.81 -8.52 -6.40
C SER A 28 -3.09 -7.48 -5.51
N PRO A 29 -1.75 -7.38 -5.58
CA PRO A 29 -1.02 -6.28 -4.96
C PRO A 29 -1.39 -4.94 -5.64
N ASP A 30 -1.75 -4.97 -6.93
CA ASP A 30 -2.18 -3.82 -7.73
C ASP A 30 -3.47 -3.15 -7.25
N LEU A 31 -4.13 -3.71 -6.25
CA LEU A 31 -5.26 -3.05 -5.62
C LEU A 31 -4.88 -2.49 -4.24
N ASN A 32 -3.79 -2.96 -3.63
CA ASN A 32 -3.54 -2.77 -2.21
C ASN A 32 -3.19 -1.32 -1.95
N PRO A 33 -3.98 -0.60 -1.13
CA PRO A 33 -3.77 0.81 -0.98
C PRO A 33 -2.39 1.17 -0.39
N ASN A 34 -1.78 0.25 0.37
CA ASN A 34 -0.50 0.51 0.98
C ASN A 34 0.69 0.44 0.01
N GLU A 35 0.60 -0.31 -1.10
CA GLU A 35 1.72 -0.47 -2.06
C GLU A 35 2.11 0.87 -2.69
N TYR A 36 1.14 1.74 -2.96
CA TYR A 36 1.43 3.08 -3.46
C TYR A 36 2.21 3.93 -2.49
N LEU A 37 1.80 3.91 -1.23
CA LEU A 37 2.45 4.69 -0.20
C LEU A 37 3.89 4.22 -0.01
N TRP A 38 4.14 2.90 -0.09
CA TRP A 38 5.49 2.36 -0.06
C TRP A 38 6.33 2.75 -1.27
N ASN A 39 5.76 2.72 -2.48
CA ASN A 39 6.48 3.16 -3.68
C ASN A 39 6.80 4.65 -3.65
N LEU A 40 5.82 5.49 -3.28
CA LEU A 40 5.99 6.91 -3.09
C LEU A 40 7.09 7.20 -2.06
N LEU A 41 7.04 6.55 -0.91
CA LEU A 41 8.03 6.74 0.15
C LEU A 41 9.43 6.29 -0.31
N GLY A 42 9.50 5.18 -1.04
CA GLY A 42 10.74 4.71 -1.65
C GLY A 42 11.30 5.70 -2.67
N ASP A 43 10.45 6.32 -3.50
CA ASP A 43 10.84 7.34 -4.47
C ASP A 43 11.34 8.61 -3.78
N CYS A 44 10.65 9.07 -2.72
CA CYS A 44 11.09 10.20 -1.91
C CYS A 44 12.48 9.94 -1.32
N VAL A 45 12.70 8.78 -0.69
CA VAL A 45 14.00 8.43 -0.09
C VAL A 45 15.09 8.32 -1.16
N ARG A 46 14.81 7.74 -2.34
CA ARG A 46 15.77 7.67 -3.45
C ARG A 46 16.13 9.04 -4.02
N SER A 47 15.20 9.99 -3.98
CA SER A 47 15.36 11.35 -4.50
C SER A 47 16.09 12.29 -3.53
N ARG A 48 16.36 11.84 -2.29
CA ARG A 48 17.12 12.63 -1.31
C ARG A 48 18.54 12.89 -1.81
N SER A 49 19.01 14.12 -1.59
CA SER A 49 20.39 14.52 -1.90
C SER A 49 21.42 13.70 -1.12
N SER A 50 21.11 13.35 0.13
CA SER A 50 21.91 12.46 0.97
C SER A 50 21.24 11.10 1.07
N GLN A 51 21.73 10.12 0.29
CA GLN A 51 21.22 8.75 0.37
C GLN A 51 21.66 8.06 1.68
N PRO A 52 20.75 7.34 2.34
CA PRO A 52 21.09 6.60 3.55
C PRO A 52 22.00 5.40 3.22
N THR A 53 23.17 5.36 3.86
CA THR A 53 24.16 4.28 3.69
C THR A 53 24.13 3.23 4.80
N THR A 54 23.32 3.45 5.84
CA THR A 54 23.17 2.55 6.99
C THR A 54 21.69 2.34 7.28
N LEU A 55 21.35 1.21 7.93
CA LEU A 55 19.97 0.91 8.31
C LEU A 55 19.35 2.01 9.19
N LYS A 56 20.13 2.54 10.15
CA LYS A 56 19.67 3.62 11.02
C LYS A 56 19.31 4.90 10.23
N LYS A 57 20.18 5.30 9.30
CA LYS A 57 19.91 6.46 8.43
C LYS A 57 18.72 6.21 7.50
N LEU A 58 18.52 4.97 7.06
CA LEU A 58 17.37 4.62 6.23
C LEU A 58 16.07 4.74 7.04
N GLU A 59 16.05 4.26 8.27
CA GLU A 59 14.91 4.39 9.17
C GLU A 59 14.58 5.88 9.43
N GLU A 60 15.59 6.69 9.75
CA GLU A 60 15.44 8.13 9.95
C GLU A 60 14.88 8.82 8.68
N ALA A 61 15.46 8.52 7.51
CA ALA A 61 14.99 9.06 6.24
C ALA A 61 13.54 8.65 5.92
N LEU A 62 13.16 7.40 6.18
CA LEU A 62 11.79 6.93 5.99
C LEU A 62 10.82 7.68 6.91
N GLN A 63 11.17 7.92 8.17
CA GLN A 63 10.33 8.66 9.11
C GLN A 63 10.20 10.14 8.73
N GLU A 64 11.26 10.76 8.22
CA GLU A 64 11.24 12.13 7.72
C GLU A 64 10.33 12.26 6.49
N GLU A 65 10.55 11.43 5.47
CA GLU A 65 9.74 11.45 4.25
C GLU A 65 8.28 11.07 4.54
N TRP A 66 8.03 10.17 5.50
CA TRP A 66 6.67 9.84 5.89
C TRP A 66 5.90 11.05 6.44
N LYS A 67 6.57 11.94 7.17
CA LYS A 67 5.97 13.17 7.69
C LYS A 67 5.64 14.19 6.59
N THR A 68 6.27 14.10 5.42
CA THR A 68 5.99 14.99 4.29
C THR A 68 4.80 14.51 3.45
N VAL A 69 4.41 13.23 3.56
CA VAL A 69 3.24 12.68 2.87
C VAL A 69 1.97 13.33 3.42
N SER A 70 1.40 14.25 2.65
CA SER A 70 0.15 14.92 3.02
C SER A 70 -1.08 14.00 2.89
N LEU A 71 -2.11 14.30 3.69
CA LEU A 71 -3.41 13.62 3.60
C LEU A 71 -4.02 13.70 2.18
N ASN A 72 -3.80 14.80 1.45
CA ASN A 72 -4.28 14.97 0.09
C ASN A 72 -3.70 13.91 -0.89
N VAL A 73 -2.45 13.48 -0.67
CA VAL A 73 -1.84 12.41 -1.48
C VAL A 73 -2.54 11.08 -1.20
N CYS A 74 -2.83 10.79 0.07
CA CYS A 74 -3.59 9.61 0.47
C CYS A 74 -5.02 9.64 -0.08
N GLU A 75 -5.71 10.78 -0.01
CA GLU A 75 -7.06 10.95 -0.54
C GLU A 75 -7.10 10.79 -2.05
N LYS A 76 -6.23 11.48 -2.80
CA LYS A 76 -6.14 11.34 -4.26
C LYS A 76 -5.96 9.89 -4.66
N TYR A 77 -5.16 9.14 -3.90
CA TYR A 77 -4.94 7.73 -4.18
C TYR A 77 -6.15 6.85 -3.85
N CYS A 78 -6.80 7.02 -2.69
CA CYS A 78 -8.07 6.38 -2.37
C CYS A 78 -9.13 6.64 -3.45
N LEU A 79 -9.18 7.88 -3.93
CA LEU A 79 -10.06 8.29 -5.03
C LEU A 79 -9.68 7.65 -6.37
N THR A 80 -8.47 7.14 -6.58
CA THR A 80 -8.10 6.42 -7.81
C THR A 80 -8.33 4.91 -7.74
N LEU A 81 -8.58 4.36 -6.55
CA LEU A 81 -8.78 2.92 -6.35
C LEU A 81 -9.92 2.37 -7.21
N HIS A 82 -11.02 3.12 -7.35
CA HIS A 82 -12.14 2.73 -8.22
C HIS A 82 -11.73 2.56 -9.69
N LYS A 83 -10.76 3.36 -10.18
CA LYS A 83 -10.25 3.26 -11.56
C LYS A 83 -9.44 1.98 -11.72
N ARG A 84 -8.62 1.63 -10.72
CA ARG A 84 -7.80 0.41 -10.71
C ARG A 84 -8.67 -0.83 -10.64
N VAL A 85 -9.69 -0.85 -9.79
CA VAL A 85 -10.68 -1.93 -9.74
C VAL A 85 -11.36 -2.10 -11.10
N LYS A 86 -11.80 -1.01 -11.75
CA LYS A 86 -12.35 -1.06 -13.11
C LYS A 86 -11.35 -1.60 -14.14
N ALA A 87 -10.08 -1.24 -14.03
CA ALA A 87 -9.03 -1.73 -14.93
C ALA A 87 -8.78 -3.24 -14.75
N VAL A 88 -8.75 -3.74 -13.50
CA VAL A 88 -8.62 -5.18 -13.20
C VAL A 88 -9.83 -5.94 -13.77
N ILE A 89 -11.05 -5.41 -13.62
CA ILE A 89 -12.26 -6.01 -14.19
C ILE A 89 -12.14 -6.08 -15.72
N ARG A 90 -11.71 -5.00 -16.39
CA ARG A 90 -11.50 -4.98 -17.84
C ARG A 90 -10.44 -5.99 -18.29
N ASN A 91 -9.38 -6.15 -17.51
CA ASN A 91 -8.31 -7.13 -17.76
C ASN A 91 -8.70 -8.55 -17.30
N LYS A 92 -9.97 -8.80 -16.96
CA LYS A 92 -10.49 -10.10 -16.50
C LYS A 92 -9.70 -10.69 -15.32
N GLY A 93 -9.31 -9.84 -14.38
CA GLY A 93 -8.48 -10.23 -13.24
C GLY A 93 -6.97 -10.29 -13.53
N GLY A 94 -6.54 -9.95 -14.75
CA GLY A 94 -5.14 -9.82 -15.12
C GLY A 94 -4.48 -8.56 -14.54
N HIS A 95 -3.15 -8.54 -14.63
CA HIS A 95 -2.30 -7.43 -14.16
C HIS A 95 -2.70 -6.10 -14.79
N ILE A 96 -2.65 -5.03 -14.01
CA ILE A 96 -2.81 -3.66 -14.51
C ILE A 96 -1.46 -2.96 -14.46
N PRO A 97 -1.06 -2.21 -15.51
CA PRO A 97 0.16 -1.42 -15.44
C PRO A 97 0.02 -0.39 -14.32
N TYR A 98 1.03 -0.37 -13.47
CA TYR A 98 1.12 0.46 -12.28
C TYR A 98 2.51 1.08 -12.19
#